data_AF-Q5BZV7-F1
#
_entry.id   AF-Q5BZV7-F1
#
_cell.length_a   1.000
_cell.length_b   1.000
_cell.length_c   1.000
_cell.angle_alpha   90.00
_cell.angle_beta   90.00
_cell.angle_gamma   90.00
#
_symmetry.space_group_name_H-M   'P 1'
#
loop_
_entity.id
_entity.type
_entity.pdbx_description
1 polymer ?
#
loop_
_entity_poly.entity_id
_entity_poly.type
_entity_poly.pdbx_seq_one_letter_code
_entity_poly.pdbx_strand_id
1 'polypeptide(L)'
;WNSALDEHLSAVWWLPLNQDLICRHCPENDKHLYQHQPWNVEAQVCIRKVNSDGNEEFCKSVTENSSDYSFLQCCMNSNQYESLTRVALDPLRLLNPVILPSHDPKDLVGELNTVRDLLSFEPENKWALLTLVSLLRFIRPHGFNEEVNKALNKLVSIDHQRSSYYEHLRSLYAALDVLAHAYEVESREVVLHNLDMSCFRNLDWYALMTKIDFSNNSIIRIPDTFAYLISLVELNLDDNQLITLCGISRLPSLTTLSVQRNRLSSFESIEDIVHCLNLRTIYINGNEVVKLPNLTHLISEHPGFQRQGYSFSLVYDKTVHH
;
A
#
# COMPACT_ATOMS: atom_id res chain seq x y z
N TRP A 1 12.44 10.26 13.91
CA TRP A 1 11.75 9.70 12.74
C TRP A 1 11.49 8.24 13.00
N ASN A 2 10.28 7.77 12.70
CA ASN A 2 9.91 6.37 12.73
C ASN A 2 9.94 5.81 11.31
N SER A 3 10.10 4.50 11.21
CA SER A 3 10.31 3.76 9.97
C SER A 3 9.47 2.49 10.00
N ALA A 4 8.88 2.10 8.87
CA ALA A 4 7.99 0.93 8.81
C ALA A 4 8.77 -0.40 8.85
N LEU A 5 10.06 -0.34 8.53
CA LEU A 5 11.04 -1.42 8.66
C LEU A 5 12.30 -0.91 9.37
N ASP A 6 13.22 -1.81 9.70
CA ASP A 6 14.52 -1.46 10.30
C ASP A 6 15.26 -0.33 9.54
N GLU A 7 16.06 0.42 10.29
CA GLU A 7 16.58 1.78 10.01
C GLU A 7 17.38 1.97 8.70
N HIS A 8 17.54 0.94 7.87
CA HIS A 8 18.33 0.98 6.64
C HIS A 8 17.56 0.59 5.36
N LEU A 9 16.28 0.20 5.45
CA LEU A 9 15.55 -0.41 4.33
C LEU A 9 14.15 0.14 4.07
N SER A 10 13.62 1.03 4.93
CA SER A 10 12.24 1.48 4.75
C SER A 10 12.12 2.61 3.74
N ALA A 11 11.18 2.46 2.80
CA ALA A 11 10.77 3.49 1.86
C ALA A 11 9.79 4.52 2.48
N VAL A 12 9.40 4.33 3.75
CA VAL A 12 8.36 5.12 4.41
C VAL A 12 8.84 5.56 5.79
N TRP A 13 8.95 6.88 5.95
CA TRP A 13 9.28 7.50 7.24
C TRP A 13 8.18 8.44 7.68
N TRP A 14 7.91 8.49 8.99
CA TRP A 14 6.98 9.43 9.57
C TRP A 14 7.50 10.01 10.88
N LEU A 15 6.99 11.18 11.24
CA LEU A 15 7.31 11.86 12.48
C LEU A 15 6.00 12.11 13.24
N PRO A 16 5.70 11.34 14.31
CA PRO A 16 4.55 11.65 15.14
C PRO A 16 4.80 12.94 15.90
N LEU A 17 3.93 13.93 15.70
CA LEU A 17 3.96 15.18 16.45
C LEU A 17 2.90 15.09 17.55
N ASN A 18 3.37 14.92 18.80
CA ASN A 18 2.52 15.04 19.98
C ASN A 18 2.57 16.47 20.50
N GLN A 19 1.44 17.04 20.94
CA GLN A 19 1.40 18.36 21.57
C GLN A 19 2.38 18.45 22.76
N ASP A 20 2.58 17.35 23.49
CA ASP A 20 3.56 17.28 24.58
C ASP A 20 5.01 17.45 24.10
N LEU A 21 5.35 16.97 22.91
CA LEU A 21 6.70 17.10 22.33
C LEU A 21 7.00 18.55 21.96
N ILE A 22 6.01 19.26 21.41
CA ILE A 22 6.10 20.69 21.08
C ILE A 22 6.28 21.51 22.37
N CYS A 23 5.51 21.21 23.42
CA CYS A 23 5.57 21.92 24.70
C CYS A 23 6.84 21.65 25.53
N ARG A 24 7.51 20.50 25.36
CA ARG A 24 8.73 20.14 26.14
C ARG A 24 9.94 21.03 25.87
N HIS A 25 10.04 21.62 24.68
CA HIS A 25 11.17 22.47 24.29
C HIS A 25 10.84 23.97 24.40
N CYS A 26 9.63 24.29 24.88
CA CYS A 26 9.19 25.66 25.09
C CYS A 26 9.66 26.16 26.47
N PRO A 27 10.33 27.33 26.57
CA PRO A 27 10.68 27.92 27.85
C PRO A 27 9.42 28.11 28.72
N GLU A 28 9.52 27.84 30.03
CA GLU A 28 8.34 27.73 30.92
C GLU A 28 7.43 28.97 30.93
N ASN A 29 8.00 30.16 30.69
CA ASN A 29 7.26 31.42 30.64
C ASN A 29 6.36 31.57 29.40
N ASP A 30 6.63 30.85 28.31
CA ASP A 30 5.92 31.01 27.04
C ASP A 30 4.95 29.86 26.75
N LYS A 31 4.89 28.82 27.60
CA LYS A 31 3.99 27.65 27.40
C LYS A 31 2.52 28.05 27.15
N HIS A 32 2.04 29.14 27.77
CA HIS A 32 0.69 29.66 27.57
C HIS A 32 0.47 30.33 26.20
N LEU A 33 1.52 30.86 25.55
CA LEU A 33 1.45 31.45 24.21
C LEU A 33 1.33 30.36 23.13
N TYR A 34 2.05 29.25 23.28
CA TYR A 34 2.03 28.14 22.32
C TYR A 34 0.81 27.21 22.42
N GLN A 35 0.03 27.30 23.51
CA GLN A 35 -1.26 26.62 23.62
C GLN A 35 -2.35 27.23 22.70
N HIS A 36 -2.19 28.50 22.32
CA HIS A 36 -3.21 29.24 21.57
C HIS A 36 -2.72 29.85 20.25
N GLN A 37 -1.43 29.75 19.93
CA GLN A 37 -0.91 30.20 18.64
C GLN A 37 -0.88 29.06 17.61
N PRO A 38 -1.22 29.35 16.34
CA PRO A 38 -1.08 28.39 15.27
C PRO A 38 0.41 28.07 15.07
N TRP A 39 0.80 26.84 15.37
CA TRP A 39 2.13 26.33 15.06
C TRP A 39 2.19 25.88 13.60
N ASN A 40 3.36 26.04 13.00
CA ASN A 40 3.72 25.46 11.71
C ASN A 40 5.01 24.67 11.91
N VAL A 41 4.98 23.38 11.60
CA VAL A 41 6.16 22.52 11.58
C VAL A 41 6.57 22.30 10.14
N GLU A 42 7.79 22.69 9.81
CA GLU A 42 8.41 22.40 8.54
C GLU A 42 9.45 21.30 8.75
N ALA A 43 9.29 20.20 8.01
CA ALA A 43 10.25 19.11 8.00
C ALA A 43 10.79 18.96 6.57
N GLN A 44 12.11 18.84 6.48
CA GLN A 44 12.82 18.66 5.24
C GLN A 44 13.70 17.41 5.32
N VAL A 45 13.66 16.61 4.27
CA VAL A 45 14.48 15.41 4.10
C VAL A 45 15.37 15.61 2.88
N CYS A 46 16.68 15.51 3.10
CA CYS A 46 17.68 15.58 2.05
C CYS A 46 18.12 14.16 1.67
N ILE A 47 17.96 13.80 0.40
CA ILE A 47 18.30 12.48 -0.15
C ILE A 47 19.49 12.64 -1.09
N ARG A 48 20.63 12.04 -0.75
CA ARG A 48 21.81 11.99 -1.61
C ARG A 48 21.60 11.02 -2.77
N LYS A 49 22.00 11.41 -3.98
CA LYS A 49 22.07 10.51 -5.14
C LYS A 49 23.33 9.64 -5.03
N VAL A 50 23.15 8.33 -5.22
CA VAL A 50 24.18 7.29 -4.99
C VAL A 50 25.43 7.43 -5.87
N ASN A 51 25.39 8.25 -6.92
CA ASN A 51 26.47 8.37 -7.92
C ASN A 51 27.58 9.38 -7.57
N SER A 52 27.57 10.03 -6.39
CA SER A 52 28.65 10.94 -5.99
C SER A 52 29.74 10.18 -5.24
N ASP A 53 30.90 10.02 -5.89
CA ASP A 53 32.08 9.40 -5.29
C ASP A 53 32.54 10.16 -4.03
N GLY A 54 32.81 9.40 -2.96
CA GLY A 54 33.79 9.72 -1.92
C GLY A 54 33.62 11.05 -1.18
N ASN A 55 32.70 11.10 -0.23
CA ASN A 55 32.82 11.79 1.08
C ASN A 55 31.45 11.76 1.78
N GLU A 56 31.37 11.24 3.00
CA GLU A 56 30.17 11.27 3.85
C GLU A 56 29.93 12.70 4.40
N GLU A 57 29.75 13.68 3.52
CA GLU A 57 29.31 15.00 3.96
C GLU A 57 27.81 14.96 4.20
N PHE A 58 27.42 15.06 5.48
CA PHE A 58 26.04 15.33 5.86
C PHE A 58 25.62 16.67 5.27
N CYS A 59 24.47 16.72 4.58
CA CYS A 59 23.94 17.97 4.05
C CYS A 59 23.64 18.91 5.23
N LYS A 60 24.36 20.04 5.32
CA LYS A 60 24.30 20.98 6.45
C LYS A 60 23.34 22.15 6.23
N SER A 61 22.90 22.43 5.00
CA SER A 61 22.01 23.58 4.73
C SER A 61 21.06 23.37 3.53
N VAL A 62 19.89 24.02 3.66
CA VAL A 62 18.72 24.01 2.75
C VAL A 62 18.98 24.74 1.42
N THR A 63 20.06 25.51 1.32
CA THR A 63 20.29 26.46 0.22
C THR A 63 21.33 26.00 -0.80
N GLU A 64 21.96 24.86 -0.59
CA GLU A 64 22.90 24.30 -1.56
C GLU A 64 22.13 23.56 -2.64
N ASN A 65 21.77 24.28 -3.71
CA ASN A 65 21.38 23.71 -5.00
C ASN A 65 22.57 22.95 -5.61
N SER A 66 22.97 21.84 -4.98
CA SER A 66 23.91 20.89 -5.57
C SER A 66 23.09 19.82 -6.30
N SER A 67 23.53 19.47 -7.51
CA SER A 67 22.92 18.46 -8.38
C SER A 67 22.80 17.06 -7.75
N ASP A 68 23.51 16.86 -6.64
CA ASP A 68 23.77 15.56 -6.01
C ASP A 68 22.74 15.21 -4.94
N TYR A 69 21.86 16.14 -4.56
CA TYR A 69 20.84 15.94 -3.54
C TYR A 69 19.43 16.21 -4.08
N SER A 70 18.45 15.50 -3.53
CA SER A 70 17.02 15.71 -3.76
C SER A 70 16.39 16.12 -2.43
N PHE A 71 15.69 17.24 -2.41
CA PHE A 71 15.05 17.75 -1.21
C PHE A 71 13.55 17.43 -1.25
N LEU A 72 13.05 16.82 -0.18
CA LEU A 72 11.63 16.66 0.07
C LEU A 72 11.25 17.55 1.25
N GLN A 73 10.14 18.28 1.10
CA GLN A 73 9.65 19.17 2.14
C GLN A 73 8.18 18.83 2.44
N CYS A 74 7.84 18.79 3.72
CA CYS A 74 6.46 18.79 4.19
C CYS A 74 6.27 19.89 5.24
N CYS A 75 5.15 20.60 5.15
CA CYS A 75 4.76 21.64 6.09
C CYS A 75 3.42 21.26 6.71
N MET A 76 3.34 21.26 8.03
CA MET A 76 2.12 20.96 8.79
C MET A 76 1.72 22.17 9.63
N ASN A 77 0.53 22.69 9.37
CA ASN A 77 -0.04 23.77 10.15
C ASN A 77 -0.91 23.22 11.29
N SER A 78 -1.19 24.04 12.30
CA SER A 78 -2.06 23.70 13.44
C SER A 78 -3.45 23.15 13.10
N ASN A 79 -3.98 23.42 11.90
CA ASN A 79 -5.27 22.93 11.43
C ASN A 79 -5.19 21.59 10.67
N GLN A 80 -3.98 21.06 10.44
CA GLN A 80 -3.75 19.83 9.71
C GLN A 80 -3.38 18.71 10.68
N TYR A 81 -4.00 17.54 10.48
CA TYR A 81 -3.70 16.34 11.26
C TYR A 81 -2.49 15.57 10.73
N GLU A 82 -2.12 15.80 9.47
CA GLU A 82 -0.98 15.18 8.81
C GLU A 82 -0.44 16.07 7.69
N SER A 83 0.84 15.92 7.37
CA SER A 83 1.48 16.48 6.19
C SER A 83 2.38 15.43 5.57
N LEU A 84 2.34 15.33 4.24
CA LEU A 84 2.97 14.25 3.50
C LEU A 84 3.78 14.81 2.34
N THR A 85 4.91 14.18 2.09
CA THR A 85 5.77 14.45 0.94
C THR A 85 6.25 13.13 0.40
N ARG A 86 6.40 13.05 -0.92
CA ARG A 86 6.91 11.87 -1.60
C ARG A 86 7.86 12.33 -2.69
N VAL A 87 8.84 11.49 -3.00
CA VAL A 87 9.52 11.62 -4.30
C VAL A 87 8.42 11.43 -5.34
N ALA A 88 8.14 12.49 -6.13
CA ALA A 88 7.20 12.42 -7.23
C ALA A 88 7.70 11.36 -8.21
N LEU A 89 7.27 10.13 -7.96
CA LEU A 89 7.47 9.03 -8.85
C LEU A 89 6.43 9.23 -9.93
N ASP A 90 6.89 9.67 -11.10
CA ASP A 90 6.15 9.52 -12.35
C ASP A 90 5.40 8.17 -12.30
N PRO A 91 4.07 8.13 -12.47
CA PRO A 91 3.32 6.88 -12.53
C PRO A 91 3.96 5.87 -13.50
N LEU A 92 4.68 6.33 -14.52
CA LEU A 92 5.45 5.49 -15.43
C LEU A 92 6.63 4.76 -14.75
N ARG A 93 7.27 5.34 -13.74
CA ARG A 93 8.29 4.66 -12.90
C ARG A 93 7.69 3.58 -12.00
N LEU A 94 6.44 3.77 -11.56
CA LEU A 94 5.67 2.78 -10.80
C LEU A 94 5.49 1.48 -11.61
N LEU A 95 5.30 1.66 -12.90
CA LEU A 95 4.99 0.61 -13.85
C LEU A 95 6.22 -0.13 -14.38
N ASN A 96 7.41 0.50 -14.33
CA ASN A 96 8.64 -0.10 -14.84
C ASN A 96 9.88 0.35 -14.04
N PRO A 97 10.31 -0.44 -13.03
CA PRO A 97 11.54 -0.15 -12.27
C PRO A 97 12.83 -0.40 -13.08
N VAL A 98 12.73 -1.07 -14.23
CA VAL A 98 13.89 -1.50 -15.05
C VAL A 98 14.32 -0.43 -16.05
N ILE A 99 13.41 0.41 -16.52
CA ILE A 99 13.72 1.40 -17.55
C ILE A 99 14.11 2.71 -16.88
N LEU A 100 15.36 3.13 -17.09
CA LEU A 100 15.91 4.35 -16.53
C LEU A 100 15.10 5.58 -17.00
N PRO A 101 15.00 6.64 -16.18
CA PRO A 101 14.19 7.85 -16.45
C PRO A 101 14.64 8.68 -17.67
N SER A 102 15.67 8.22 -18.37
CA SER A 102 16.30 8.90 -19.51
C SER A 102 15.76 8.43 -20.86
N HIS A 103 14.81 7.51 -20.92
CA HIS A 103 14.22 7.04 -22.18
C HIS A 103 12.79 7.55 -22.32
N ASP A 104 12.49 8.30 -23.38
CA ASP A 104 11.13 8.73 -23.69
C ASP A 104 10.35 7.50 -24.17
N PRO A 105 9.16 7.20 -23.61
CA PRO A 105 8.29 6.13 -24.12
C PRO A 105 8.08 6.15 -25.64
N LYS A 106 8.16 7.34 -26.27
CA LYS A 106 8.01 7.50 -27.72
C LYS A 106 9.14 6.84 -28.52
N ASP A 107 10.34 6.72 -27.96
CA ASP A 107 11.51 6.17 -28.67
C ASP A 107 11.34 4.66 -28.92
N LEU A 108 10.57 3.97 -28.08
CA LEU A 108 10.34 2.52 -28.17
C LEU A 108 9.16 2.13 -29.05
N VAL A 109 8.46 3.09 -29.65
CA VAL A 109 7.33 2.81 -30.57
C VAL A 109 7.79 2.03 -31.81
N GLY A 110 9.02 2.28 -32.29
CA GLY A 110 9.60 1.52 -33.39
C GLY A 110 9.82 0.04 -33.04
N GLU A 111 10.32 -0.23 -31.84
CA GLU A 111 10.50 -1.59 -31.32
C GLU A 111 9.16 -2.30 -31.12
N LEU A 112 8.15 -1.59 -30.59
CA LEU A 112 6.80 -2.13 -30.44
C LEU A 112 6.22 -2.61 -31.78
N ASN A 113 6.38 -1.81 -32.84
CA ASN A 113 5.91 -2.19 -34.17
C ASN A 113 6.68 -3.39 -34.73
N THR A 114 8.00 -3.45 -34.50
CA THR A 114 8.83 -4.59 -34.93
C THR A 114 8.40 -5.89 -34.24
N VAL A 115 8.05 -5.82 -32.95
CA VAL A 115 7.53 -6.98 -32.19
C VAL A 115 6.14 -7.40 -32.70
N ARG A 116 5.27 -6.45 -33.04
CA ARG A 116 3.98 -6.76 -33.68
C ARG A 116 4.15 -7.44 -35.03
N ASP A 117 5.09 -6.97 -35.84
CA ASP A 117 5.43 -7.60 -37.13
C ASP A 117 5.95 -9.02 -36.91
N LEU A 118 6.86 -9.24 -35.95
CA LEU A 118 7.34 -10.57 -35.60
C LEU A 118 6.20 -11.52 -35.20
N LEU A 119 5.25 -11.04 -34.38
CA LEU A 119 4.08 -11.82 -33.97
C LEU A 119 3.11 -12.10 -35.11
N SER A 120 3.16 -11.35 -36.21
CA SER A 120 2.40 -11.66 -37.42
C SER A 120 2.97 -12.88 -38.17
N PHE A 121 4.30 -13.08 -38.11
CA PHE A 121 4.97 -14.25 -38.68
C PHE A 121 4.99 -15.45 -37.73
N GLU A 122 5.23 -15.19 -36.44
CA GLU A 122 5.34 -16.21 -35.39
C GLU A 122 4.33 -15.94 -34.26
N PRO A 123 3.04 -16.26 -34.47
CA PRO A 123 1.97 -15.92 -33.53
C PRO A 123 2.13 -16.59 -32.16
N GLU A 124 2.83 -17.71 -32.08
CA GLU A 124 3.00 -18.51 -30.86
C GLU A 124 4.34 -18.26 -30.15
N ASN A 125 5.12 -17.28 -30.60
CA ASN A 125 6.40 -16.96 -29.96
C ASN A 125 6.17 -16.28 -28.60
N LYS A 126 6.35 -17.06 -27.52
CA LYS A 126 6.13 -16.61 -26.14
C LYS A 126 7.02 -15.46 -25.70
N TRP A 127 8.23 -15.37 -26.23
CA TRP A 127 9.15 -14.29 -25.87
C TRP A 127 8.71 -12.99 -26.53
N ALA A 128 8.33 -13.04 -27.80
CA ALA A 128 7.77 -11.89 -28.51
C ALA A 128 6.47 -11.39 -27.84
N LEU A 129 5.59 -12.29 -27.40
CA LEU A 129 4.37 -11.93 -26.65
C LEU A 129 4.68 -11.26 -25.30
N LEU A 130 5.67 -11.78 -24.56
CA LEU A 130 6.06 -11.19 -23.28
C LEU A 130 6.71 -9.81 -23.47
N THR A 131 7.58 -9.67 -24.47
CA THR A 131 8.18 -8.38 -24.85
C THR A 131 7.12 -7.39 -25.29
N LEU A 132 6.12 -7.82 -26.06
CA LEU A 132 4.97 -6.99 -26.45
C LEU A 132 4.27 -6.44 -25.20
N VAL A 133 3.96 -7.29 -24.23
CA VAL A 133 3.33 -6.89 -22.97
C VAL A 133 4.19 -5.86 -22.24
N SER A 134 5.51 -6.09 -22.10
CA SER A 134 6.42 -5.14 -21.43
C SER A 134 6.47 -3.78 -22.13
N LEU A 135 6.56 -3.76 -23.46
CA LEU A 135 6.59 -2.52 -24.25
C LEU A 135 5.25 -1.78 -24.18
N LEU A 136 4.12 -2.47 -24.29
CA LEU A 136 2.80 -1.86 -24.15
C LEU A 136 2.59 -1.24 -22.78
N ARG A 137 3.07 -1.90 -21.71
CA ARG A 137 3.00 -1.37 -20.34
C ARG A 137 3.87 -0.14 -20.14
N PHE A 138 4.98 -0.03 -20.87
CA PHE A 138 5.85 1.14 -20.81
C PHE A 138 5.32 2.31 -21.65
N ILE A 139 4.90 2.04 -22.88
CA ILE A 139 4.48 3.07 -23.85
C ILE A 139 3.06 3.57 -23.56
N ARG A 140 2.18 2.69 -23.05
CA ARG A 140 0.75 2.94 -22.76
C ARG A 140 -0.02 3.65 -23.89
N PRO A 141 0.03 3.16 -25.15
CA PRO A 141 -0.79 3.72 -26.22
C PRO A 141 -2.29 3.54 -25.94
N HIS A 142 -3.17 4.30 -26.59
CA HIS A 142 -4.62 4.11 -26.45
C HIS A 142 -5.03 2.66 -26.74
N GLY A 143 -5.80 2.06 -25.84
CA GLY A 143 -6.29 0.68 -25.98
C GLY A 143 -5.29 -0.42 -25.59
N PHE A 144 -4.12 -0.06 -25.03
CA PHE A 144 -3.08 -1.04 -24.67
C PHE A 144 -3.56 -2.17 -23.73
N ASN A 145 -4.51 -1.89 -22.83
CA ASN A 145 -5.04 -2.88 -21.89
C ASN A 145 -5.69 -4.08 -22.60
N GLU A 146 -6.42 -3.85 -23.70
CA GLU A 146 -7.02 -4.95 -24.46
C GLU A 146 -5.95 -5.81 -25.13
N GLU A 147 -4.92 -5.18 -25.68
CA GLU A 147 -3.82 -5.87 -26.35
C GLU A 147 -2.97 -6.68 -25.36
N VAL A 148 -2.69 -6.11 -24.18
CA VAL A 148 -2.03 -6.80 -23.07
C VAL A 148 -2.83 -8.02 -22.63
N ASN A 149 -4.15 -7.87 -22.40
CA ASN A 149 -5.00 -9.00 -22.00
C ASN A 149 -5.08 -10.10 -23.06
N LYS A 150 -5.17 -9.73 -24.35
CA LYS A 150 -5.11 -10.70 -25.46
C LYS A 150 -3.79 -11.45 -25.49
N ALA A 151 -2.66 -10.75 -25.32
CA ALA A 151 -1.34 -11.36 -25.28
C ALA A 151 -1.17 -12.29 -24.07
N LEU A 152 -1.65 -11.89 -22.88
CA LEU A 152 -1.59 -12.72 -21.68
C LEU A 152 -2.45 -13.99 -21.79
N ASN A 153 -3.68 -13.88 -22.31
CA ASN A 153 -4.53 -15.06 -22.56
C ASN A 153 -3.85 -16.05 -23.51
N LYS A 154 -3.16 -15.52 -24.54
CA LYS A 154 -2.42 -16.35 -25.48
C LYS A 154 -1.20 -17.01 -24.81
N LEU A 155 -0.46 -16.26 -23.99
CA LEU A 155 0.66 -16.80 -23.21
C LEU A 155 0.23 -17.94 -22.27
N VAL A 156 -0.91 -17.81 -21.59
CA VAL A 156 -1.48 -18.87 -20.75
C VAL A 156 -1.76 -20.13 -21.57
N SER A 157 -2.24 -20.00 -22.81
CA SER A 157 -2.50 -21.15 -23.69
C SER A 157 -1.24 -21.83 -24.23
N ILE A 158 -0.18 -21.06 -24.53
CA ILE A 158 1.06 -21.57 -25.14
C ILE A 158 2.03 -22.11 -24.09
N ASP A 159 2.21 -21.40 -22.96
CA ASP A 159 3.14 -21.75 -21.88
C ASP A 159 2.36 -22.07 -20.60
N HIS A 160 1.59 -23.16 -20.66
CA HIS A 160 0.71 -23.62 -19.58
C HIS A 160 1.43 -23.84 -18.24
N GLN A 161 2.72 -24.21 -18.27
CA GLN A 161 3.55 -24.39 -17.07
C GLN A 161 3.74 -23.08 -16.29
N ARG A 162 3.58 -21.92 -16.94
CA ARG A 162 3.69 -20.59 -16.35
C ARG A 162 2.36 -19.83 -16.30
N SER A 163 1.24 -20.52 -16.51
CA SER A 163 -0.11 -19.93 -16.43
C SER A 163 -0.30 -19.05 -15.19
N SER A 164 0.00 -19.57 -14.00
CA SER A 164 -0.08 -18.81 -12.74
C SER A 164 0.80 -17.55 -12.71
N TYR A 165 1.97 -17.57 -13.37
CA TYR A 165 2.82 -16.38 -13.48
C TYR A 165 2.15 -15.29 -14.32
N TYR A 166 1.54 -15.65 -15.45
CA TYR A 166 0.83 -14.68 -16.31
C TYR A 166 -0.43 -14.14 -15.64
N GLU A 167 -1.15 -14.98 -14.91
CA GLU A 167 -2.30 -14.54 -14.10
C GLU A 167 -1.88 -13.54 -13.01
N HIS A 168 -0.80 -13.83 -12.29
CA HIS A 168 -0.26 -12.88 -11.31
C HIS A 168 0.20 -11.57 -11.96
N LEU A 169 0.76 -11.63 -13.18
CA LEU A 169 1.15 -10.45 -13.94
C LEU A 169 -0.08 -9.60 -14.32
N ARG A 170 -1.18 -10.25 -14.71
CA ARG A 170 -2.47 -9.61 -15.02
C ARG A 170 -3.00 -8.85 -13.81
N SER A 171 -3.12 -9.52 -12.67
CA SER A 171 -3.58 -8.91 -11.42
C SER A 171 -2.67 -7.78 -10.95
N LEU A 172 -1.34 -7.96 -11.08
CA LEU A 172 -0.36 -6.92 -10.75
C LEU A 172 -0.58 -5.68 -11.61
N TYR A 173 -0.66 -5.82 -12.93
CA TYR A 173 -0.83 -4.68 -13.83
C TYR A 173 -2.14 -3.94 -13.62
N ALA A 174 -3.23 -4.66 -13.38
CA ALA A 174 -4.50 -4.05 -13.05
C ALA A 174 -4.41 -3.24 -11.74
N ALA A 175 -3.77 -3.79 -10.70
CA ALA A 175 -3.58 -3.06 -9.44
C ALA A 175 -2.72 -1.80 -9.61
N LEU A 176 -1.64 -1.89 -10.39
CA LEU A 176 -0.78 -0.72 -10.68
C LEU A 176 -1.53 0.35 -11.49
N ASP A 177 -2.44 -0.03 -12.39
CA ASP A 177 -3.26 0.94 -13.14
C ASP A 177 -4.25 1.69 -12.25
N VAL A 178 -4.94 0.99 -11.34
CA VAL A 178 -5.83 1.61 -10.35
C VAL A 178 -5.04 2.58 -9.48
N LEU A 179 -3.86 2.15 -9.02
CA LEU A 179 -3.00 2.96 -8.19
C LEU A 179 -2.46 4.20 -8.94
N ALA A 180 -2.05 4.03 -10.20
CA ALA A 180 -1.63 5.15 -11.05
C ALA A 180 -2.76 6.17 -11.20
N HIS A 181 -3.99 5.71 -11.45
CA HIS A 181 -5.16 6.59 -11.54
C HIS A 181 -5.46 7.30 -10.22
N ALA A 182 -5.40 6.59 -9.08
CA ALA A 182 -5.59 7.20 -7.76
C ALA A 182 -4.57 8.32 -7.52
N TYR A 183 -3.33 8.14 -7.97
CA TYR A 183 -2.30 9.18 -7.88
C TYR A 183 -2.48 10.34 -8.86
N GLU A 184 -2.99 10.10 -10.07
CA GLU A 184 -3.33 11.16 -11.02
C GLU A 184 -4.45 12.06 -10.48
N VAL A 185 -5.41 11.48 -9.75
CA VAL A 185 -6.55 12.19 -9.15
C VAL A 185 -6.25 12.69 -7.73
N GLU A 186 -5.03 12.44 -7.22
CA GLU A 186 -4.62 12.75 -5.83
C GLU A 186 -5.56 12.12 -4.76
N SER A 187 -6.21 11.00 -5.11
CA SER A 187 -7.06 10.24 -4.20
C SER A 187 -6.23 9.44 -3.21
N ARG A 188 -6.72 9.37 -1.96
CA ARG A 188 -6.18 8.51 -0.89
C ARG A 188 -7.05 7.28 -0.64
N GLU A 189 -7.92 6.98 -1.59
CA GLU A 189 -8.82 5.84 -1.59
C GLU A 189 -8.55 5.02 -2.85
N VAL A 190 -8.33 3.72 -2.67
CA VAL A 190 -7.99 2.79 -3.75
C VAL A 190 -8.91 1.58 -3.70
N VAL A 191 -9.58 1.30 -4.82
CA VAL A 191 -10.52 0.17 -4.96
C VAL A 191 -9.93 -0.88 -5.89
N LEU A 192 -9.48 -1.98 -5.32
CA LEU A 192 -8.87 -3.14 -5.98
C LEU A 192 -9.81 -4.34 -5.91
N HIS A 193 -11.07 -4.11 -6.30
CA HIS A 193 -12.10 -5.15 -6.30
C HIS A 193 -11.96 -6.06 -7.52
N ASN A 194 -12.18 -7.37 -7.37
CA ASN A 194 -12.28 -8.32 -8.49
C ASN A 194 -11.07 -8.34 -9.44
N LEU A 195 -9.86 -8.38 -8.88
CA LEU A 195 -8.60 -8.41 -9.64
C LEU A 195 -7.92 -9.78 -9.64
N ASP A 196 -8.58 -10.81 -9.11
CA ASP A 196 -8.03 -12.17 -8.92
C ASP A 196 -6.70 -12.18 -8.13
N MET A 197 -6.49 -11.20 -7.25
CA MET A 197 -5.24 -11.08 -6.49
C MET A 197 -5.08 -12.24 -5.50
N SER A 198 -3.95 -12.93 -5.58
CA SER A 198 -3.55 -13.98 -4.62
C SER A 198 -2.56 -13.49 -3.57
N CYS A 199 -1.82 -12.42 -3.88
CA CYS A 199 -0.79 -11.86 -3.04
C CYS A 199 -0.67 -10.34 -3.22
N PHE A 200 -0.10 -9.68 -2.22
CA PHE A 200 0.17 -8.26 -2.26
C PHE A 200 1.55 -7.98 -2.83
N ARG A 201 1.65 -6.94 -3.67
CA ARG A 201 2.89 -6.48 -4.29
C ARG A 201 2.98 -4.98 -4.17
N ASN A 202 4.20 -4.46 -4.06
CA ASN A 202 4.47 -3.02 -4.05
C ASN A 202 3.69 -2.27 -2.96
N LEU A 203 3.57 -2.89 -1.77
CA LEU A 203 2.81 -2.32 -0.64
C LEU A 203 3.32 -0.94 -0.18
N ASP A 204 4.60 -0.65 -0.42
CA ASP A 204 5.21 0.67 -0.19
C ASP A 204 4.43 1.80 -0.86
N TRP A 205 3.84 1.52 -2.02
CA TRP A 205 3.10 2.52 -2.79
C TRP A 205 1.68 2.76 -2.28
N TYR A 206 1.22 1.97 -1.32
CA TYR A 206 -0.06 2.17 -0.66
C TYR A 206 0.11 2.87 0.70
N ALA A 207 1.34 3.20 1.09
CA ALA A 207 1.66 3.75 2.41
C ALA A 207 0.88 5.02 2.78
N LEU A 208 0.59 5.86 1.78
CA LEU A 208 -0.14 7.12 1.94
C LEU A 208 -1.66 6.97 1.84
N MET A 209 -2.16 5.78 1.48
CA MET A 209 -3.58 5.53 1.29
C MET A 209 -4.29 5.40 2.65
N THR A 210 -5.48 5.97 2.73
CA THR A 210 -6.32 5.97 3.94
C THR A 210 -7.42 4.92 3.88
N LYS A 211 -7.90 4.60 2.68
CA LYS A 211 -8.89 3.56 2.45
C LYS A 211 -8.45 2.65 1.34
N ILE A 212 -8.44 1.35 1.60
CA ILE A 212 -8.13 0.37 0.58
C ILE A 212 -9.20 -0.72 0.59
N ASP A 213 -9.75 -0.97 -0.59
CA ASP A 213 -10.68 -2.07 -0.82
C ASP A 213 -10.00 -3.17 -1.63
N PHE A 214 -9.77 -4.33 -1.00
CA PHE A 214 -9.25 -5.55 -1.61
C PHE A 214 -10.34 -6.64 -1.72
N SER A 215 -11.61 -6.26 -1.71
CA SER A 215 -12.72 -7.21 -1.71
C SER A 215 -12.81 -8.04 -2.99
N ASN A 216 -13.41 -9.22 -2.89
CA ASN A 216 -13.64 -10.13 -4.01
C ASN A 216 -12.33 -10.50 -4.74
N ASN A 217 -11.36 -11.00 -3.98
CA ASN A 217 -10.08 -11.50 -4.49
C ASN A 217 -9.81 -12.91 -3.92
N SER A 218 -8.61 -13.45 -4.15
CA SER A 218 -8.21 -14.79 -3.69
C SER A 218 -7.09 -14.71 -2.64
N ILE A 219 -7.12 -13.71 -1.77
CA ILE A 219 -6.08 -13.47 -0.76
C ILE A 219 -6.24 -14.47 0.38
N ILE A 220 -5.15 -15.16 0.75
CA ILE A 220 -5.16 -16.22 1.78
C ILE A 220 -4.57 -15.73 3.11
N ARG A 221 -3.58 -14.83 3.07
CA ARG A 221 -2.87 -14.34 4.25
C ARG A 221 -2.45 -12.89 4.08
N ILE A 222 -2.41 -12.16 5.19
CA ILE A 222 -1.83 -10.82 5.27
C ILE A 222 -0.32 -10.95 5.52
N PRO A 223 0.54 -10.31 4.72
CA PRO A 223 1.98 -10.35 4.91
C PRO A 223 2.45 -9.32 5.94
N ASP A 224 3.60 -9.60 6.55
CA ASP A 224 4.31 -8.72 7.49
C ASP A 224 4.58 -7.30 6.95
N THR A 225 4.65 -7.16 5.63
CA THR A 225 4.85 -5.90 4.90
C THR A 225 3.63 -4.99 4.93
N PHE A 226 2.47 -5.41 5.47
CA PHE A 226 1.37 -4.48 5.75
C PHE A 226 1.76 -3.36 6.72
N ALA A 227 2.86 -3.51 7.47
CA ALA A 227 3.45 -2.46 8.28
C ALA A 227 3.73 -1.14 7.51
N TYR A 228 3.90 -1.19 6.18
CA TYR A 228 4.09 0.03 5.38
C TYR A 228 2.84 0.92 5.29
N LEU A 229 1.65 0.38 5.54
CA LEU A 229 0.37 1.07 5.38
C LEU A 229 0.05 1.94 6.60
N ILE A 230 0.93 2.90 6.90
CA ILE A 230 0.91 3.71 8.12
C ILE A 230 -0.29 4.66 8.21
N SER A 231 -0.80 5.11 7.06
CA SER A 231 -1.95 6.02 6.97
C SER A 231 -3.29 5.31 6.81
N LEU A 232 -3.30 3.97 6.76
CA LEU A 232 -4.52 3.21 6.50
C LEU A 232 -5.49 3.29 7.68
N VAL A 233 -6.69 3.78 7.41
CA VAL A 233 -7.78 3.99 8.39
C VAL A 233 -8.89 2.96 8.17
N GLU A 234 -9.21 2.64 6.92
CA GLU A 234 -10.26 1.70 6.55
C GLU A 234 -9.72 0.63 5.59
N LEU A 235 -9.96 -0.63 5.91
CA LEU A 235 -9.53 -1.77 5.11
C LEU A 235 -10.71 -2.71 4.85
N ASN A 236 -11.03 -2.92 3.58
CA ASN A 236 -12.00 -3.92 3.15
C ASN A 236 -11.28 -5.13 2.54
N LEU A 237 -11.51 -6.30 3.11
CA LEU A 237 -10.98 -7.61 2.70
C LEU A 237 -12.12 -8.63 2.54
N ASP A 238 -13.34 -8.17 2.30
CA ASP A 238 -14.50 -9.02 2.11
C ASP A 238 -14.33 -9.98 0.91
N ASP A 239 -15.01 -11.13 0.94
CA ASP A 239 -14.97 -12.11 -0.17
C ASP A 239 -13.55 -12.51 -0.58
N ASN A 240 -12.76 -12.91 0.41
CA ASN A 240 -11.42 -13.44 0.21
C ASN A 240 -11.31 -14.84 0.83
N GLN A 241 -10.09 -15.40 0.89
CA GLN A 241 -9.83 -16.73 1.41
C GLN A 241 -8.97 -16.68 2.68
N LEU A 242 -9.07 -15.58 3.46
CA LEU A 242 -8.24 -15.37 4.64
C LEU A 242 -8.49 -16.45 5.69
N ILE A 243 -7.41 -17.08 6.13
CA ILE A 243 -7.43 -18.12 7.18
C ILE A 243 -7.05 -17.53 8.55
N THR A 244 -6.35 -16.40 8.55
CA THR A 244 -5.90 -15.69 9.76
C THR A 244 -5.73 -14.21 9.48
N LEU A 245 -5.92 -13.38 10.51
CA LEU A 245 -5.64 -11.94 10.53
C LEU A 245 -4.25 -11.61 11.06
N CYS A 246 -3.37 -12.61 11.13
CA CYS A 246 -1.98 -12.43 11.54
C CYS A 246 -1.32 -11.25 10.79
N GLY A 247 -0.77 -10.29 11.52
CA GLY A 247 -0.11 -9.10 10.96
C GLY A 247 -0.98 -7.85 10.87
N ILE A 248 -2.30 -7.94 11.10
CA ILE A 248 -3.20 -6.76 11.10
C ILE A 248 -2.86 -5.76 12.21
N SER A 249 -2.28 -6.24 13.31
CA SER A 249 -1.83 -5.45 14.45
C SER A 249 -0.73 -4.43 14.11
N ARG A 250 -0.06 -4.59 12.96
CA ARG A 250 0.98 -3.68 12.48
C ARG A 250 0.46 -2.41 11.82
N LEU A 251 -0.85 -2.29 11.62
CA LEU A 251 -1.48 -1.11 11.05
C LEU A 251 -1.79 -0.10 12.16
N PRO A 252 -0.97 0.97 12.32
CA PRO A 252 -1.06 1.83 13.50
C PRO A 252 -2.32 2.70 13.49
N SER A 253 -2.85 3.03 12.32
CA SER A 253 -3.95 3.98 12.15
C SER A 253 -5.29 3.32 11.83
N LEU A 254 -5.34 1.97 11.74
CA LEU A 254 -6.54 1.26 11.31
C LEU A 254 -7.65 1.42 12.34
N THR A 255 -8.81 1.90 11.88
CA THR A 255 -10.01 2.08 12.71
C THR A 255 -11.16 1.18 12.31
N THR A 256 -11.25 0.82 11.03
CA THR A 256 -12.34 0.00 10.49
C THR A 256 -11.77 -1.12 9.63
N LEU A 257 -12.17 -2.36 9.93
CA LEU A 257 -11.78 -3.56 9.19
C LEU A 257 -13.00 -4.37 8.79
N SER A 258 -13.15 -4.67 7.50
CA SER A 258 -14.15 -5.63 7.02
C SER A 258 -13.44 -6.86 6.47
N VAL A 259 -13.78 -8.04 7.01
CA VAL A 259 -13.23 -9.35 6.61
C VAL A 259 -14.36 -10.36 6.43
N GLN A 260 -15.50 -9.91 5.91
CA GLN A 260 -16.67 -10.74 5.72
C GLN A 260 -16.42 -11.82 4.67
N ARG A 261 -17.11 -12.95 4.79
CA ARG A 261 -17.08 -14.06 3.82
C ARG A 261 -15.64 -14.53 3.54
N ASN A 262 -14.88 -14.75 4.62
CA ASN A 262 -13.53 -15.34 4.59
C ASN A 262 -13.55 -16.74 5.24
N ARG A 263 -12.37 -17.34 5.47
CA ARG A 263 -12.20 -18.69 6.04
C ARG A 263 -11.64 -18.66 7.47
N LEU A 264 -11.97 -17.62 8.24
CA LEU A 264 -11.57 -17.50 9.65
C LEU A 264 -12.38 -18.51 10.48
N SER A 265 -11.73 -19.45 11.15
CA SER A 265 -12.40 -20.59 11.79
C SER A 265 -12.18 -20.74 13.30
N SER A 266 -11.15 -20.09 13.86
CA SER A 266 -10.77 -20.20 15.27
C SER A 266 -10.58 -18.84 15.93
N PHE A 267 -10.55 -18.79 17.26
CA PHE A 267 -10.20 -17.55 17.97
C PHE A 267 -8.77 -17.09 17.62
N GLU A 268 -7.82 -18.02 17.53
CA GLU A 268 -6.44 -17.76 17.09
C GLU A 268 -6.38 -17.08 15.71
N SER A 269 -7.34 -17.36 14.82
CA SER A 269 -7.40 -16.71 13.51
C SER A 269 -7.68 -15.20 13.59
N ILE A 270 -8.22 -14.70 14.70
CA ILE A 270 -8.61 -13.31 14.88
C ILE A 270 -7.94 -12.62 16.08
N GLU A 271 -7.19 -13.33 16.92
CA GLU A 271 -6.65 -12.79 18.19
C GLU A 271 -5.79 -11.53 18.02
N ASP A 272 -5.11 -11.39 16.88
CA ASP A 272 -4.28 -10.23 16.55
C ASP A 272 -5.04 -8.90 16.55
N ILE A 273 -6.37 -8.91 16.36
CA ILE A 273 -7.19 -7.69 16.43
C ILE A 273 -7.13 -7.03 17.81
N VAL A 274 -6.85 -7.80 18.86
CA VAL A 274 -6.75 -7.29 20.22
C VAL A 274 -5.51 -6.38 20.38
N HIS A 275 -4.50 -6.58 19.53
CA HIS A 275 -3.28 -5.78 19.54
C HIS A 275 -3.40 -4.50 18.71
N CYS A 276 -4.44 -4.35 17.87
CA CYS A 276 -4.71 -3.13 17.13
C CYS A 276 -5.14 -1.99 18.07
N LEU A 277 -4.30 -0.97 18.24
CA LEU A 277 -4.53 0.09 19.22
C LEU A 277 -5.70 1.04 18.90
N ASN A 278 -6.05 1.17 17.61
CA ASN A 278 -6.99 2.17 17.10
C ASN A 278 -8.24 1.57 16.42
N LEU A 279 -8.33 0.25 16.33
CA LEU A 279 -9.40 -0.49 15.64
C LEU A 279 -10.75 -0.40 16.38
N ARG A 280 -11.67 0.43 15.89
CA ARG A 280 -12.98 0.65 16.52
C ARG A 280 -14.05 -0.32 16.05
N THR A 281 -14.01 -0.70 14.78
CA THR A 281 -15.09 -1.48 14.16
C THR A 281 -14.51 -2.62 13.34
N ILE A 282 -15.07 -3.82 13.54
CA ILE A 282 -14.74 -4.99 12.73
C ILE A 282 -16.00 -5.73 12.27
N TYR A 283 -16.02 -6.11 10.99
CA TYR A 283 -17.08 -6.92 10.40
C TYR A 283 -16.54 -8.31 10.05
N ILE A 284 -17.12 -9.37 10.64
CA ILE A 284 -16.67 -10.76 10.45
C ILE A 284 -17.78 -11.69 9.92
N ASN A 285 -18.87 -11.14 9.39
CA ASN A 285 -20.00 -11.89 8.83
C ASN A 285 -19.56 -12.98 7.86
N GLY A 286 -20.21 -14.14 7.86
CA GLY A 286 -19.92 -15.21 6.91
C GLY A 286 -18.60 -15.95 7.11
N ASN A 287 -17.96 -15.82 8.27
CA ASN A 287 -16.81 -16.64 8.68
C ASN A 287 -17.25 -17.79 9.60
N GLU A 288 -16.43 -18.85 9.69
CA GLU A 288 -16.68 -19.99 10.57
C GLU A 288 -16.50 -19.65 12.06
N VAL A 289 -15.62 -18.68 12.37
CA VAL A 289 -15.35 -18.18 13.73
C VAL A 289 -16.60 -17.65 14.43
N VAL A 290 -17.58 -17.16 13.67
CA VAL A 290 -18.87 -16.65 14.17
C VAL A 290 -19.69 -17.76 14.85
N LYS A 291 -19.47 -19.03 14.49
CA LYS A 291 -20.15 -20.18 15.09
C LYS A 291 -19.62 -20.55 16.47
N LEU A 292 -18.51 -19.93 16.92
CA LEU A 292 -17.94 -20.22 18.23
C LEU A 292 -18.90 -19.73 19.35
N PRO A 293 -19.27 -20.60 20.31
CA PRO A 293 -20.28 -20.29 21.32
C PRO A 293 -19.86 -19.17 22.27
N ASN A 294 -18.54 -19.01 22.50
CA ASN A 294 -17.97 -18.08 23.47
C ASN A 294 -17.14 -16.95 22.82
N LEU A 295 -17.36 -16.65 21.53
CA LEU A 295 -16.55 -15.67 20.79
C LEU A 295 -16.44 -14.32 21.52
N THR A 296 -17.58 -13.73 21.90
CA THR A 296 -17.62 -12.44 22.60
C THR A 296 -16.93 -12.48 23.96
N HIS A 297 -17.04 -13.61 24.68
CA HIS A 297 -16.39 -13.80 25.97
C HIS A 297 -14.86 -13.94 25.83
N LEU A 298 -14.39 -14.67 24.81
CA LEU A 298 -12.97 -14.84 24.53
C LEU A 298 -12.31 -13.50 24.17
N ILE A 299 -13.03 -12.64 23.45
CA ILE A 299 -12.57 -11.29 23.10
C ILE A 299 -12.57 -10.38 24.35
N SER A 300 -13.63 -10.40 25.16
CA SER A 300 -13.73 -9.52 26.34
C SER A 300 -12.73 -9.86 27.45
N GLU A 301 -12.42 -11.15 27.65
CA GLU A 301 -11.45 -11.62 28.66
C GLU A 301 -10.00 -11.42 28.21
N HIS A 302 -9.75 -11.12 26.93
CA HIS A 302 -8.39 -10.99 26.45
C HIS A 302 -7.71 -9.78 27.10
N PRO A 303 -6.50 -9.93 27.69
CA PRO A 303 -5.86 -8.87 28.48
C PRO A 303 -5.64 -7.58 27.70
N GLY A 304 -5.46 -7.65 26.37
CA GLY A 304 -5.31 -6.45 25.54
C GLY A 304 -6.58 -5.61 25.34
N PHE A 305 -7.78 -6.13 25.65
CA PHE A 305 -9.04 -5.38 25.62
C PHE A 305 -9.36 -4.64 26.93
N GLN A 306 -8.63 -4.89 28.02
CA GLN A 306 -8.86 -4.26 29.34
C GLN A 306 -8.41 -2.78 29.42
N ARG A 307 -8.22 -2.10 28.30
CA ARG A 307 -7.76 -0.70 28.24
C ARG A 307 -8.93 0.25 28.50
N GLN A 308 -8.75 1.16 29.45
CA GLN A 308 -9.76 2.16 29.80
C GLN A 308 -10.04 3.11 28.62
N GLY A 309 -11.31 3.32 28.29
CA GLY A 309 -11.75 4.32 27.29
C GLY A 309 -11.85 3.83 25.84
N TYR A 310 -11.68 2.53 25.58
CA TYR A 310 -11.77 1.96 24.24
C TYR A 310 -13.16 1.38 23.94
N SER A 311 -13.88 1.94 22.96
CA SER A 311 -15.13 1.37 22.46
C SER A 311 -14.84 0.55 21.20
N PHE A 312 -15.15 -0.74 21.24
CA PHE A 312 -14.92 -1.70 20.17
C PHE A 312 -16.25 -2.33 19.73
N SER A 313 -16.53 -2.28 18.44
CA SER A 313 -17.75 -2.82 17.83
C SER A 313 -17.40 -4.03 16.98
N LEU A 314 -17.78 -5.21 17.46
CA LEU A 314 -17.70 -6.47 16.72
C LEU A 314 -19.06 -6.74 16.06
N VAL A 315 -19.11 -6.69 14.74
CA VAL A 315 -20.34 -6.88 13.97
C VAL A 315 -20.35 -8.26 13.33
N TYR A 316 -21.30 -9.10 13.74
CA TYR A 316 -21.54 -10.40 13.14
C TYR A 316 -22.99 -10.86 13.25
N ASP A 317 -23.46 -11.61 12.25
CA ASP A 317 -24.77 -12.26 12.24
C ASP A 317 -24.68 -13.56 13.05
N LYS A 318 -25.36 -13.60 14.20
CA LYS A 318 -25.45 -14.82 15.01
C LYS A 318 -26.47 -15.76 14.37
N THR A 319 -26.02 -16.90 13.84
CA THR A 319 -26.92 -17.97 13.43
C THR A 319 -27.62 -18.51 14.68
N VAL A 320 -28.86 -18.06 14.92
CA VAL A 320 -29.73 -18.64 15.94
C VAL A 320 -30.14 -20.02 15.43
N HIS A 321 -29.43 -21.06 15.87
CA HIS A 321 -29.95 -22.42 15.75
C HIS A 321 -31.16 -22.51 16.71
N HIS A 322 -32.36 -22.54 16.12
CA HIS A 322 -33.60 -22.85 16.83
C HIS A 322 -33.66 -24.31 17.25
#